data_AF-A0A947YXR5-F1
#
_entry.id   AF-A0A947YXR5-F1
#
_cell.length_a   1.000
_cell.length_b   1.000
_cell.length_c   1.000
_cell.angle_alpha   90.00
_cell.angle_beta   90.00
_cell.angle_gamma   90.00
#
_symmetry.space_group_name_H-M   'P 1'
#
loop_
_entity.id
_entity.type
_entity.pdbx_description
1 polymer ?
#
loop_
_entity_poly.entity_id
_entity_poly.type
_entity_poly.pdbx_seq_one_letter_code
_entity_poly.pdbx_strand_id
1 'polypeptide(L)'
;MKFLSIFTLILTVFAFTACDDDGGSGNSQYNGIYEVTTSQERTSCGSGEWNEMTLEEDFFLLEGIDFMGTPVIGWSFCTGQTSDTCDDSFDLMMSFVLEDGEWVQYMDSSSTMGETCWLSRTRGYIEKTDTGVIVTSTTWEGNVTLDAGEECDYELIDKYISELGCGRESVIEADKVN
;
A
#
# COMPACT_ATOMS: atom_id res chain seq x y z
N MET A 1 16.51 -60.60 21.53
CA MET A 1 15.61 -59.41 21.57
C MET A 1 16.27 -58.33 22.42
N LYS A 2 16.05 -57.05 22.06
CA LYS A 2 16.66 -55.78 22.54
C LYS A 2 18.03 -55.48 21.90
N PHE A 3 18.15 -54.84 20.73
CA PHE A 3 17.61 -53.57 20.16
C PHE A 3 18.11 -52.28 20.85
N LEU A 4 19.07 -51.66 20.14
CA LEU A 4 19.47 -50.25 19.99
C LEU A 4 19.60 -49.30 21.19
N SER A 5 20.77 -48.66 21.27
CA SER A 5 20.85 -47.19 21.35
C SER A 5 22.20 -46.71 20.78
N ILE A 6 22.15 -46.14 19.57
CA ILE A 6 23.25 -45.37 18.97
C ILE A 6 22.86 -43.91 19.15
N PHE A 7 23.58 -43.20 20.02
CA PHE A 7 23.48 -41.75 20.16
C PHE A 7 24.22 -41.11 18.99
N THR A 8 23.49 -40.66 17.98
CA THR A 8 24.00 -39.79 16.92
C THR A 8 24.01 -38.36 17.45
N LEU A 9 25.20 -37.84 17.76
CA LEU A 9 25.42 -36.43 18.07
C LEU A 9 25.47 -35.65 16.74
N ILE A 10 24.36 -35.03 16.34
CA ILE A 10 24.34 -34.06 15.24
C ILE A 10 24.78 -32.72 15.84
N LEU A 11 26.03 -32.33 15.56
CA LEU A 11 26.56 -31.01 15.89
C LEU A 11 26.04 -30.03 14.81
N THR A 12 24.93 -29.36 15.11
CA THR A 12 24.33 -28.36 14.23
C THR A 12 25.21 -27.11 14.21
N VAL A 13 25.90 -26.91 13.09
CA VAL A 13 26.56 -25.65 12.75
C VAL A 13 25.45 -24.69 12.31
N PHE A 14 24.89 -23.93 13.24
CA PHE A 14 24.19 -22.69 12.89
C PHE A 14 25.22 -21.57 12.92
N ALA A 15 25.82 -21.33 11.76
CA ALA A 15 26.42 -20.04 11.48
C ALA A 15 25.26 -19.03 11.46
N PHE A 16 25.19 -18.19 12.49
CA PHE A 16 24.37 -16.99 12.44
C PHE A 16 24.88 -16.18 11.25
N THR A 17 24.03 -16.07 10.25
CA THR A 17 24.19 -15.18 9.12
C THR A 17 24.44 -13.77 9.64
N ALA A 18 25.42 -13.13 9.02
CA ALA A 18 25.80 -11.75 9.26
C ALA A 18 24.55 -10.84 9.29
N CYS A 19 24.51 -9.96 10.29
CA CYS A 19 23.82 -8.69 10.15
C CYS A 19 24.53 -7.95 9.02
N ASP A 20 23.97 -7.97 7.81
CA ASP A 20 24.33 -6.99 6.79
C ASP A 20 23.80 -5.65 7.27
N ASP A 21 24.74 -4.89 7.81
CA ASP A 21 24.63 -3.53 8.33
C ASP A 21 24.69 -2.50 7.17
N ASP A 22 24.17 -2.87 6.00
CA ASP A 22 24.00 -1.96 4.87
C ASP A 22 22.64 -1.29 5.03
N GLY A 23 22.65 -0.19 5.77
CA GLY A 23 21.53 0.73 6.02
C GLY A 23 21.03 1.45 4.75
N GLY A 24 20.80 0.72 3.67
CA GLY A 24 19.86 1.13 2.65
C GLY A 24 18.47 0.98 3.24
N SER A 25 17.83 2.10 3.54
CA SER A 25 16.42 2.11 3.92
C SER A 25 15.64 1.29 2.88
N GLY A 26 14.88 0.30 3.33
CA GLY A 26 14.20 -0.68 2.47
C GLY A 26 13.19 -0.07 1.48
N ASN A 27 13.00 1.24 1.51
CA ASN A 27 12.22 2.02 0.54
C ASN A 27 12.99 2.31 -0.76
N SER A 28 14.31 2.44 -0.71
CA SER A 28 15.16 2.81 -1.88
C SER A 28 15.05 1.80 -3.03
N GLN A 29 14.64 0.58 -2.72
CA GLN A 29 14.46 -0.49 -3.69
C GLN A 29 13.36 -0.17 -4.72
N TYR A 30 12.42 0.72 -4.41
CA TYR A 30 11.34 1.15 -5.30
C TYR A 30 11.71 2.39 -6.11
N ASN A 31 12.90 2.97 -5.92
CA ASN A 31 13.25 4.23 -6.57
C ASN A 31 13.24 4.13 -8.10
N GLY A 32 12.51 5.02 -8.76
CA GLY A 32 12.53 5.18 -10.20
C GLY A 32 11.24 5.72 -10.78
N ILE A 33 11.26 5.95 -12.09
CA ILE A 33 10.09 6.35 -12.86
C ILE A 33 9.43 5.09 -13.40
N TYR A 34 8.11 5.10 -13.41
CA TYR A 34 7.27 3.99 -13.82
C TYR A 34 6.25 4.46 -14.84
N GLU A 35 5.98 3.63 -15.84
CA GLU A 35 4.93 3.81 -16.84
C GLU A 35 3.79 2.84 -16.54
N VAL A 36 2.58 3.37 -16.38
CA VAL A 36 1.38 2.58 -16.12
C VAL A 36 1.06 1.73 -17.34
N THR A 37 1.01 0.42 -17.14
CA THR A 37 0.65 -0.55 -18.19
C THR A 37 -0.77 -1.07 -18.03
N THR A 38 -1.30 -1.07 -16.80
CA THR A 38 -2.68 -1.46 -16.48
C THR A 38 -3.20 -0.62 -15.33
N SER A 39 -4.43 -0.16 -15.45
CA SER A 39 -5.14 0.56 -14.40
C SER A 39 -6.60 0.11 -14.40
N GLN A 40 -7.03 -0.59 -13.35
CA GLN A 40 -8.36 -1.19 -13.28
C GLN A 40 -9.01 -1.05 -11.91
N GLU A 41 -10.33 -0.96 -11.86
CA GLU A 41 -11.13 -1.03 -10.64
C GLU A 41 -12.35 -1.95 -10.79
N ARG A 42 -12.87 -2.41 -9.66
CA ARG A 42 -14.18 -3.03 -9.55
C ARG A 42 -14.91 -2.56 -8.31
N THR A 43 -16.24 -2.45 -8.39
CA THR A 43 -17.11 -1.88 -7.35
C THR A 43 -17.59 -2.89 -6.30
N SER A 44 -16.90 -4.03 -6.18
CA SER A 44 -17.17 -5.04 -5.15
C SER A 44 -15.92 -5.89 -4.89
N CYS A 45 -15.50 -6.04 -3.64
CA CYS A 45 -14.39 -6.92 -3.32
C CYS A 45 -14.67 -8.37 -3.74
N GLY A 46 -13.70 -9.01 -4.38
CA GLY A 46 -13.71 -10.45 -4.66
C GLY A 46 -14.76 -10.95 -5.66
N SER A 47 -15.56 -10.06 -6.24
CA SER A 47 -16.54 -10.39 -7.28
C SER A 47 -16.76 -9.22 -8.22
N GLY A 48 -17.40 -9.44 -9.38
CA GLY A 48 -17.61 -8.41 -10.39
C GLY A 48 -16.50 -8.33 -11.44
N GLU A 49 -16.75 -7.52 -12.47
CA GLU A 49 -15.85 -7.31 -13.60
C GLU A 49 -14.90 -6.14 -13.31
N TRP A 50 -13.64 -6.31 -13.74
CA TRP A 50 -12.66 -5.23 -13.76
C TRP A 50 -12.99 -4.25 -14.88
N ASN A 51 -12.99 -2.97 -14.56
CA ASN A 51 -13.20 -1.86 -15.48
C ASN A 51 -11.91 -1.04 -15.53
N GLU A 52 -11.57 -0.56 -16.71
CA GLU A 52 -10.41 0.32 -16.88
C GLU A 52 -10.64 1.64 -16.14
N MET A 53 -9.64 2.07 -15.39
CA MET A 53 -9.60 3.40 -14.77
C MET A 53 -8.83 4.35 -15.67
N THR A 54 -9.36 5.56 -15.86
CA THR A 54 -8.60 6.65 -16.47
C THR A 54 -7.77 7.32 -15.39
N LEU A 55 -6.45 7.25 -15.51
CA LEU A 55 -5.52 8.06 -14.73
C LEU A 55 -5.28 9.39 -15.45
N GLU A 56 -4.96 10.43 -14.69
CA GLU A 56 -4.60 11.74 -15.28
C GLU A 56 -3.25 11.68 -16.00
N GLU A 57 -2.32 10.90 -15.45
CA GLU A 57 -0.96 10.74 -15.96
C GLU A 57 -0.61 9.25 -16.10
N ASP A 58 0.13 8.93 -17.16
CA ASP A 58 0.61 7.57 -17.45
C ASP A 58 1.94 7.27 -16.75
N PHE A 59 2.60 8.27 -16.16
CA PHE A 59 3.90 8.11 -15.49
C PHE A 59 3.86 8.58 -14.05
N PHE A 60 4.67 7.93 -13.21
CA PHE A 60 4.89 8.35 -11.84
C PHE A 60 6.31 8.03 -11.38
N LEU A 61 6.80 8.80 -10.41
CA LEU A 61 8.06 8.62 -9.72
C LEU A 61 7.78 8.02 -8.34
N LEU A 62 8.46 6.93 -8.03
CA LEU A 62 8.60 6.45 -6.66
C LEU A 62 9.96 6.87 -6.10
N GLU A 63 9.96 7.47 -4.92
CA GLU A 63 11.18 7.84 -4.23
C GLU A 63 11.13 7.42 -2.75
N GLY A 64 12.09 6.60 -2.34
CA GLY A 64 12.31 6.27 -0.94
C GLY A 64 12.85 7.48 -0.19
N ILE A 65 12.04 8.02 0.72
CA ILE A 65 12.37 9.17 1.56
C ILE A 65 12.26 8.83 3.05
N ASP A 66 12.94 9.59 3.90
CA ASP A 66 12.73 9.57 5.34
C ASP A 66 11.84 10.78 5.71
N PHE A 67 10.64 10.51 6.19
CA PHE A 67 9.70 11.53 6.64
C PHE A 67 9.60 11.49 8.16
N MET A 68 10.30 12.40 8.82
CA MET A 68 10.34 12.53 10.29
C MET A 68 10.76 11.24 11.02
N GLY A 69 11.73 10.50 10.46
CA GLY A 69 12.20 9.22 11.01
C GLY A 69 11.33 8.02 10.63
N THR A 70 10.29 8.23 9.83
CA THR A 70 9.48 7.16 9.24
C THR A 70 9.94 6.94 7.80
N PRO A 71 10.34 5.73 7.41
CA PRO A 71 10.67 5.45 6.02
C PRO A 71 9.39 5.41 5.19
N VAL A 72 9.40 6.10 4.06
CA VAL A 72 8.26 6.27 3.15
C VAL A 72 8.71 5.97 1.71
N ILE A 73 7.80 5.44 0.90
CA ILE A 73 7.89 5.47 -0.56
C ILE A 73 6.97 6.62 -1.02
N GLY A 74 7.58 7.75 -1.37
CA GLY A 74 6.89 8.91 -1.91
C GLY A 74 6.42 8.65 -3.34
N TRP A 75 5.22 9.11 -3.67
CA TRP A 75 4.63 9.02 -5.01
C TRP A 75 4.49 10.42 -5.62
N SER A 76 5.04 10.66 -6.81
CA SER A 76 4.80 11.89 -7.58
C SER A 76 4.30 11.55 -8.97
N PHE A 77 3.23 12.20 -9.44
CA PHE A 77 2.80 12.07 -10.83
C PHE A 77 3.78 12.77 -11.76
N CYS A 78 3.95 12.21 -12.97
CA CYS A 78 4.85 12.73 -13.98
C CYS A 78 4.15 12.81 -15.33
N THR A 79 4.38 13.90 -16.05
CA THR A 79 3.86 14.08 -17.42
C THR A 79 4.73 13.36 -18.48
N GLY A 80 5.81 12.71 -18.07
CA GLY A 80 6.73 12.00 -18.95
C GLY A 80 7.71 11.07 -18.23
N GLN A 81 8.66 10.55 -19.00
CA GLN A 81 9.60 9.49 -18.61
C GLN A 81 10.81 9.97 -17.81
N THR A 82 10.90 11.26 -17.50
CA THR A 82 12.08 11.85 -16.84
C THR A 82 11.68 12.61 -15.58
N SER A 83 12.55 12.64 -14.57
CA SER A 83 12.21 13.11 -13.23
C SER A 83 11.90 14.61 -13.16
N ASP A 84 12.35 15.39 -14.16
CA ASP A 84 12.05 16.81 -14.32
C ASP A 84 10.63 17.09 -14.84
N THR A 85 9.89 16.05 -15.21
CA THR A 85 8.47 16.13 -15.61
C THR A 85 7.50 15.80 -14.48
N CYS A 86 8.04 15.49 -13.30
CA CYS A 86 7.28 15.11 -12.12
C CYS A 86 6.95 16.33 -11.26
N ASP A 87 5.85 16.24 -10.52
CA ASP A 87 5.52 17.25 -9.52
C ASP A 87 6.61 17.34 -8.44
N ASP A 88 6.96 18.58 -8.07
CA ASP A 88 7.97 18.88 -7.04
C ASP A 88 7.56 18.40 -5.62
N SER A 89 6.28 18.05 -5.44
CA SER A 89 5.75 17.49 -4.21
C SER A 89 5.25 16.08 -4.44
N PHE A 90 5.63 15.16 -3.55
CA PHE A 90 5.02 13.84 -3.51
C PHE A 90 3.62 13.90 -2.87
N ASP A 91 2.71 13.13 -3.43
CA ASP A 91 1.35 12.93 -2.94
C ASP A 91 1.37 11.98 -1.74
N LEU A 92 1.15 12.55 -0.55
CA LEU A 92 1.06 11.80 0.71
C LEU A 92 -0.07 10.77 0.72
N MET A 93 -1.16 11.02 -0.01
CA MET A 93 -2.30 10.10 -0.07
C MET A 93 -1.97 8.88 -0.93
N MET A 94 -1.07 9.02 -1.91
CA MET A 94 -0.58 7.94 -2.78
C MET A 94 0.71 7.28 -2.29
N SER A 95 1.33 7.83 -1.24
CA SER A 95 2.59 7.33 -0.68
C SER A 95 2.39 6.15 0.25
N PHE A 96 3.46 5.36 0.46
CA PHE A 96 3.44 4.15 1.29
C PHE A 96 4.34 4.31 2.51
N VAL A 97 3.84 3.89 3.67
CA VAL A 97 4.60 3.81 4.94
C VAL A 97 4.91 2.35 5.26
N LEU A 98 6.01 2.09 5.97
CA LEU A 98 6.33 0.73 6.42
C LEU A 98 5.58 0.40 7.72
N GLU A 99 4.65 -0.55 7.67
CA GLU A 99 3.86 -1.04 8.81
C GLU A 99 3.98 -2.56 8.90
N ASP A 100 4.41 -3.09 10.05
CA ASP A 100 4.56 -4.54 10.29
C ASP A 100 5.35 -5.32 9.22
N GLY A 101 6.27 -4.64 8.54
CA GLY A 101 7.12 -5.22 7.49
C GLY A 101 6.56 -5.12 6.07
N GLU A 102 5.40 -4.49 5.90
CA GLU A 102 4.73 -4.28 4.61
C GLU A 102 4.65 -2.78 4.26
N TRP A 103 4.75 -2.46 2.97
CA TRP A 103 4.56 -1.09 2.47
C TRP A 103 3.08 -0.84 2.25
N VAL A 104 2.50 0.02 3.08
CA VAL A 104 1.06 0.26 3.14
C VAL A 104 0.75 1.72 2.79
N GLN A 105 -0.17 1.92 1.86
CA GLN A 105 -0.84 3.19 1.61
C GLN A 105 -2.10 3.24 2.47
N TYR A 106 -2.37 4.38 3.11
CA TYR A 106 -3.52 4.54 3.98
C TYR A 106 -4.21 5.88 3.75
N MET A 107 -5.52 5.83 3.51
CA MET A 107 -6.36 7.01 3.37
C MET A 107 -7.69 6.78 4.08
N ASP A 108 -7.91 7.54 5.14
CA ASP A 108 -9.16 7.58 5.87
C ASP A 108 -9.89 8.90 5.56
N SER A 109 -11.20 8.86 5.40
CA SER A 109 -12.01 10.01 5.02
C SER A 109 -13.39 9.95 5.67
N SER A 110 -13.93 11.11 6.01
CA SER A 110 -15.28 11.26 6.55
C SER A 110 -16.02 12.42 5.87
N SER A 111 -17.35 12.33 5.80
CA SER A 111 -18.20 13.39 5.30
C SER A 111 -19.58 13.35 5.95
N THR A 112 -20.05 14.49 6.45
CA THR A 112 -21.38 14.58 7.05
C THR A 112 -22.46 14.59 5.97
N MET A 113 -23.40 13.65 6.04
CA MET A 113 -24.53 13.51 5.12
C MET A 113 -25.86 13.58 5.88
N GLY A 114 -26.24 14.79 6.29
CA GLY A 114 -27.46 14.98 7.08
C GLY A 114 -27.33 14.40 8.48
N GLU A 115 -28.11 13.37 8.79
CA GLU A 115 -28.06 12.66 10.09
C GLU A 115 -27.07 11.48 10.11
N THR A 116 -26.49 11.14 8.95
CA THR A 116 -25.51 10.04 8.84
C THR A 116 -24.11 10.59 8.57
N CYS A 117 -23.10 9.82 8.97
CA CYS A 117 -21.71 10.07 8.63
C CYS A 117 -21.28 9.08 7.56
N TRP A 118 -20.83 9.58 6.42
CA TRP A 118 -20.16 8.76 5.43
C TRP A 118 -18.71 8.60 5.85
N LEU A 119 -18.23 7.35 5.88
CA LEU A 119 -16.88 6.98 6.24
C LEU A 119 -16.27 6.15 5.11
N SER A 120 -14.98 6.35 4.85
CA SER A 120 -14.23 5.58 3.86
C SER A 120 -12.81 5.35 4.32
N ARG A 121 -12.34 4.11 4.15
CA ARG A 121 -10.97 3.68 4.37
C ARG A 121 -10.45 3.06 3.10
N THR A 122 -9.32 3.54 2.61
CA THR A 122 -8.55 2.88 1.56
C THR A 122 -7.25 2.36 2.15
N ARG A 123 -6.95 1.08 1.90
CA ARG A 123 -5.67 0.46 2.22
C ARG A 123 -5.06 -0.08 0.94
N GLY A 124 -3.85 0.37 0.63
CA GLY A 124 -3.10 -0.05 -0.54
C GLY A 124 -1.80 -0.73 -0.18
N TYR A 125 -1.29 -1.57 -1.08
CA TYR A 125 -0.04 -2.30 -0.95
C TYR A 125 0.74 -2.19 -2.25
N ILE A 126 2.07 -2.11 -2.13
CA ILE A 126 2.98 -2.10 -3.28
C ILE A 126 3.92 -3.29 -3.26
N GLU A 127 3.95 -4.03 -4.37
CA GLU A 127 4.84 -5.16 -4.57
C GLU A 127 5.72 -4.95 -5.80
N LYS A 128 6.91 -5.54 -5.79
CA LYS A 128 7.77 -5.58 -6.97
C LYS A 128 7.37 -6.69 -7.91
N THR A 129 7.50 -6.42 -9.20
CA THR A 129 7.44 -7.42 -10.26
C THR A 129 8.82 -7.56 -10.92
N ASP A 130 8.94 -8.45 -11.90
CA ASP A 130 10.18 -8.61 -12.67
C ASP A 130 10.53 -7.35 -13.48
N THR A 131 9.53 -6.56 -13.87
CA THR A 131 9.68 -5.39 -14.77
C THR A 131 9.38 -4.06 -14.09
N GLY A 132 8.71 -4.05 -12.93
CA GLY A 132 8.35 -2.83 -12.23
C GLY A 132 7.61 -3.08 -10.91
N VAL A 133 6.38 -2.58 -10.80
CA VAL A 133 5.57 -2.66 -9.58
C VAL A 133 4.12 -2.98 -9.87
N ILE A 134 3.45 -3.55 -8.87
CA ILE A 134 2.00 -3.64 -8.80
C ILE A 134 1.54 -2.95 -7.52
N VAL A 135 0.57 -2.07 -7.66
CA VAL A 135 -0.15 -1.44 -6.54
C VAL A 135 -1.55 -2.01 -6.53
N THR A 136 -1.94 -2.54 -5.39
CA THR A 136 -3.32 -2.99 -5.15
C THR A 136 -3.92 -2.13 -4.06
N SER A 137 -5.17 -1.72 -4.20
CA SER A 137 -5.87 -1.00 -3.14
C SER A 137 -7.27 -1.54 -2.93
N THR A 138 -7.75 -1.44 -1.70
CA THR A 138 -9.11 -1.78 -1.31
C THR A 138 -9.72 -0.64 -0.53
N THR A 139 -10.93 -0.24 -0.92
CA THR A 139 -11.71 0.80 -0.26
C THR A 139 -12.94 0.17 0.41
N TRP A 140 -13.06 0.40 1.71
CA TRP A 140 -14.27 0.13 2.49
C TRP A 140 -14.98 1.43 2.77
N GLU A 141 -16.27 1.50 2.47
CA GLU A 141 -17.03 2.73 2.63
C GLU A 141 -18.50 2.45 2.96
N GLY A 142 -19.15 3.43 3.57
CA GLY A 142 -20.53 3.29 4.00
C GLY A 142 -21.04 4.51 4.76
N ASN A 143 -22.36 4.57 4.92
CA ASN A 143 -23.01 5.54 5.80
C ASN A 143 -23.31 4.87 7.14
N VAL A 144 -22.93 5.54 8.23
CA VAL A 144 -23.18 5.09 9.59
C VAL A 144 -24.07 6.08 10.32
N THR A 145 -24.86 5.59 11.28
CA THR A 145 -25.61 6.44 12.20
C THR A 145 -24.74 6.72 13.42
N LEU A 146 -24.52 8.00 13.71
CA LEU A 146 -23.72 8.44 14.84
C LEU A 146 -24.49 8.30 16.16
N ASP A 147 -23.78 7.96 17.24
CA ASP A 147 -24.36 8.05 18.57
C ASP A 147 -24.59 9.53 18.96
N ALA A 148 -25.51 9.77 19.89
CA ALA A 148 -25.84 11.12 20.30
C ALA A 148 -24.62 11.84 20.89
N GLY A 149 -24.22 12.94 20.25
CA GLY A 149 -23.08 13.77 20.66
C GLY A 149 -21.76 13.41 19.98
N GLU A 150 -21.74 12.43 19.07
CA GLU A 150 -20.56 12.16 18.22
C GLU A 150 -20.54 13.12 17.02
N GLU A 151 -19.33 13.55 16.65
CA GLU A 151 -19.08 14.32 15.43
C GLU A 151 -18.59 13.38 14.33
N CYS A 152 -18.92 13.68 13.07
CA CYS A 152 -18.51 12.87 11.94
C CYS A 152 -17.01 13.06 11.66
N ASP A 153 -16.19 12.12 12.13
CA ASP A 153 -14.73 12.14 12.01
C ASP A 153 -14.23 10.80 11.44
N TYR A 154 -13.11 10.83 10.72
CA TYR A 154 -12.45 9.65 10.18
C TYR A 154 -11.91 8.74 11.30
N GLU A 155 -11.64 9.27 12.50
CA GLU A 155 -11.28 8.47 13.67
C GLU A 155 -12.36 7.44 14.07
N LEU A 156 -13.61 7.65 13.63
CA LEU A 156 -14.71 6.70 13.86
C LEU A 156 -14.65 5.46 12.96
N ILE A 157 -13.78 5.43 11.94
CA ILE A 157 -13.71 4.30 11.02
C ILE A 157 -13.39 3.00 11.76
N ASP A 158 -12.46 2.99 12.71
CA ASP A 158 -12.15 1.77 13.48
C ASP A 158 -13.35 1.27 14.30
N LYS A 159 -14.18 2.20 14.82
CA LYS A 159 -15.41 1.87 15.56
C LYS A 159 -16.44 1.22 14.63
N TYR A 160 -16.58 1.71 13.41
CA TYR A 160 -17.63 1.30 12.47
C TYR A 160 -17.14 0.41 11.31
N ILE A 161 -15.90 -0.07 11.34
CA ILE A 161 -15.29 -0.79 10.19
C ILE A 161 -16.10 -2.02 9.75
N SER A 162 -16.76 -2.69 10.70
CA SER A 162 -17.62 -3.85 10.40
C SER A 162 -18.93 -3.49 9.68
N GLU A 163 -19.32 -2.22 9.69
CA GLU A 163 -20.49 -1.68 8.99
C GLU A 163 -20.12 -1.14 7.59
N LEU A 164 -18.83 -0.92 7.33
CA LEU A 164 -18.36 -0.47 6.02
C LEU A 164 -18.32 -1.66 5.05
N GLY A 165 -19.02 -1.52 3.92
CA GLY A 165 -18.95 -2.48 2.84
C GLY A 165 -17.65 -2.28 2.07
N CYS A 166 -17.07 -3.34 1.51
CA CYS A 166 -16.04 -3.12 0.50
C CYS A 166 -16.69 -2.53 -0.76
N GLY A 167 -16.41 -1.25 -1.01
CA GLY A 167 -16.96 -0.50 -2.14
C GLY A 167 -16.07 -0.58 -3.38
N ARG A 168 -14.76 -0.81 -3.23
CA ARG A 168 -13.84 -0.81 -4.37
C ARG A 168 -12.60 -1.66 -4.14
N GLU A 169 -12.12 -2.28 -5.21
CA GLU A 169 -10.73 -2.72 -5.33
C GLU A 169 -10.14 -2.12 -6.59
N SER A 170 -8.87 -1.71 -6.54
CA SER A 170 -8.13 -1.23 -7.70
C SER A 170 -6.76 -1.89 -7.82
N VAL A 171 -6.29 -1.96 -9.05
CA VAL A 171 -4.95 -2.45 -9.41
C VAL A 171 -4.33 -1.48 -10.39
N ILE A 172 -3.09 -1.08 -10.11
CA ILE A 172 -2.21 -0.38 -11.03
C ILE A 172 -0.97 -1.26 -11.23
N GLU A 173 -0.73 -1.70 -12.45
CA GLU A 173 0.54 -2.31 -12.84
C GLU A 173 1.36 -1.30 -13.62
N ALA A 174 2.65 -1.24 -13.35
CA ALA A 174 3.54 -0.31 -14.01
C ALA A 174 4.93 -0.90 -14.22
N ASP A 175 5.51 -0.63 -15.39
CA ASP A 175 6.87 -1.04 -15.74
C ASP A 175 7.84 0.08 -15.40
N LYS A 176 9.03 -0.29 -14.93
CA LYS A 176 10.08 0.68 -14.62
C LYS A 176 10.67 1.23 -15.92
N VAL A 177 10.73 2.55 -16.02
CA VAL A 177 11.40 3.28 -17.10
C VAL A 177 12.92 3.20 -16.90
N ASN A 178 13.65 2.87 -17.97
CA ASN A 178 15.11 2.68 -17.96
C ASN A 178 15.90 3.98 -18.13
#